data_AF-Q7MTW2-F1
#
_entry.id   AF-Q7MTW2-F1
#
_cell.length_a   1.000
_cell.length_b   1.000
_cell.length_c   1.000
_cell.angle_alpha   90.00
_cell.angle_beta   90.00
_cell.angle_gamma   90.00
#
_symmetry.space_group_name_H-M   'P 1'
#
loop_
_entity.id
_entity.type
_entity.pdbx_description
1 polymer ?
#
loop_
_entity_poly.entity_id
_entity_poly.type
_entity_poly.pdbx_seq_one_letter_code
_entity_poly.pdbx_strand_id
1 'polypeptide(L)'
;MWQGRFGYREGIFIISGLAFVGLLLQVIAGPILATAFAYPFNLVGGSLLLAGILFWGIFHRRAIRRNSARFSFLSGHIATLTSIGGLLLLAVIMGLTKQIPAEMGRGLQHPIHRLGLSSMLSAWYFLLLYLYLLFVLGCVTTDRLMRLKLNLRDGAFVMNHVGLFVALFFGLMSSADIRQYRMQVYSDSDYPEWRGIDQRTKKWWNSP
;
A
#
# COMPACT_ATOMS: atom_id res chain seq x y z
N MET A 1 19.55 -20.18 -9.50
CA MET A 1 18.80 -19.76 -8.29
C MET A 1 17.37 -20.31 -8.26
N TRP A 2 16.64 -20.39 -9.38
CA TRP A 2 15.23 -20.85 -9.39
C TRP A 2 15.04 -22.34 -9.68
N GLN A 3 15.74 -23.22 -8.96
CA GLN A 3 15.63 -24.67 -9.15
C GLN A 3 15.09 -25.44 -7.93
N GLY A 4 14.88 -24.74 -6.79
CA GLY A 4 14.37 -25.32 -5.54
C GLY A 4 13.06 -24.70 -5.04
N ARG A 5 12.63 -25.13 -3.84
CA ARG A 5 11.50 -24.52 -3.11
C ARG A 5 11.86 -23.07 -2.76
N PHE A 6 10.91 -22.15 -2.96
CA PHE A 6 11.11 -20.73 -2.66
C PHE A 6 11.56 -20.54 -1.20
N GLY A 7 12.70 -19.88 -1.00
CA GLY A 7 13.37 -19.73 0.29
C GLY A 7 13.54 -18.27 0.71
N TYR A 8 14.16 -18.07 1.88
CA TYR A 8 14.38 -16.73 2.44
C TYR A 8 15.30 -15.86 1.57
N ARG A 9 16.26 -16.47 0.87
CA ARG A 9 17.19 -15.76 -0.02
C ARG A 9 16.43 -15.11 -1.17
N GLU A 10 15.49 -15.85 -1.77
CA GLU A 10 14.66 -15.36 -2.87
C GLU A 10 13.70 -14.27 -2.39
N GLY A 11 13.06 -14.44 -1.23
CA GLY A 11 12.17 -13.42 -0.66
C GLY A 11 12.89 -12.11 -0.32
N ILE A 12 14.07 -12.19 0.30
CA ILE A 12 14.91 -11.01 0.57
C ILE A 12 15.35 -10.34 -0.73
N PHE A 13 15.72 -11.13 -1.75
CA PHE A 13 16.12 -10.60 -3.06
C PHE A 13 14.97 -9.85 -3.76
N ILE A 14 13.73 -10.36 -3.69
CA ILE A 14 12.57 -9.66 -4.26
C ILE A 14 12.33 -8.34 -3.52
N ILE A 15 12.35 -8.34 -2.19
CA ILE A 15 12.11 -7.14 -1.39
C ILE A 15 13.20 -6.10 -1.60
N SER A 16 14.48 -6.52 -1.58
CA SER A 16 15.59 -5.61 -1.79
C SER A 16 15.60 -5.06 -3.22
N GLY A 17 15.33 -5.91 -4.22
CA GLY A 17 15.19 -5.48 -5.61
C GLY A 17 14.07 -4.48 -5.80
N LEU A 18 12.91 -4.72 -5.18
CA LEU A 18 11.76 -3.83 -5.27
C LEU A 18 12.00 -2.50 -4.55
N ALA A 19 12.63 -2.54 -3.38
CA ALA A 19 13.05 -1.34 -2.66
C ALA A 19 14.07 -0.52 -3.46
N PHE A 20 15.03 -1.19 -4.09
CA PHE A 20 16.05 -0.56 -4.93
C PHE A 20 15.42 0.09 -6.18
N VAL A 21 14.54 -0.63 -6.90
CA VAL A 21 13.78 -0.06 -8.03
C VAL A 21 12.95 1.13 -7.58
N GLY A 22 12.29 1.04 -6.43
CA GLY A 22 11.54 2.14 -5.86
C GLY A 22 12.40 3.35 -5.50
N LEU A 23 13.61 3.14 -4.99
CA LEU A 23 14.57 4.21 -4.73
C LEU A 23 15.04 4.88 -6.03
N LEU A 24 15.33 4.09 -7.08
CA LEU A 24 15.68 4.66 -8.39
C LEU A 24 14.53 5.49 -8.96
N LEU A 25 13.29 4.97 -8.91
CA LEU A 25 12.11 5.72 -9.32
C LEU A 25 11.92 7.00 -8.50
N GLN A 26 12.18 6.96 -7.19
CA GLN A 26 12.14 8.14 -6.33
C GLN A 26 13.15 9.21 -6.76
N VAL A 27 14.37 8.81 -7.13
CA VAL A 27 15.41 9.76 -7.56
C VAL A 27 15.11 10.34 -8.95
N ILE A 28 14.54 9.54 -9.86
CA ILE A 28 14.27 9.95 -11.24
C ILE A 28 12.96 10.74 -11.35
N ALA A 29 11.86 10.21 -10.83
CA ALA A 29 10.51 10.76 -10.99
C ALA A 29 10.10 11.70 -9.84
N GLY A 30 10.80 11.65 -8.70
CA GLY A 30 10.43 12.41 -7.50
C GLY A 30 9.24 11.81 -6.75
N PRO A 31 8.73 12.53 -5.73
CA PRO A 31 7.63 12.04 -4.89
C PRO A 31 6.31 11.95 -5.65
N ILE A 32 5.53 10.92 -5.32
CA ILE A 32 4.21 10.68 -5.90
C ILE A 32 3.27 11.81 -5.49
N LEU A 33 2.63 12.44 -6.47
CA LEU A 33 1.61 13.45 -6.20
C LEU A 33 0.35 12.80 -5.64
N ALA A 34 -0.24 13.39 -4.60
CA ALA A 34 -1.51 12.93 -4.02
C ALA A 34 -2.68 12.95 -5.04
N THR A 35 -2.58 13.72 -6.13
CA THR A 35 -3.55 13.70 -7.23
C THR A 35 -3.41 12.49 -8.16
N ALA A 36 -2.24 11.86 -8.23
CA ALA A 36 -1.96 10.79 -9.20
C ALA A 36 -2.81 9.53 -8.95
N PHE A 37 -3.22 9.32 -7.69
CA PHE A 37 -4.07 8.21 -7.26
C PHE A 37 -5.46 8.66 -6.83
N ALA A 38 -5.85 9.92 -7.04
CA ALA A 38 -7.21 10.34 -6.74
C ALA A 38 -8.22 9.71 -7.71
N TYR A 39 -9.50 9.71 -7.34
CA TYR A 39 -10.57 9.30 -8.25
C TYR A 39 -10.45 10.02 -9.61
N PRO A 40 -10.50 9.30 -10.76
CA PRO A 40 -10.89 7.89 -10.94
C PRO A 40 -9.72 6.88 -11.01
N PHE A 41 -8.47 7.33 -10.89
CA PHE A 41 -7.29 6.48 -11.13
C PHE A 41 -7.07 5.42 -10.05
N ASN A 42 -7.47 5.69 -8.79
CA ASN A 42 -7.48 4.66 -7.74
C ASN A 42 -8.34 3.45 -8.11
N LEU A 43 -9.52 3.64 -8.73
CA LEU A 43 -10.39 2.55 -9.16
C LEU A 43 -9.70 1.67 -10.21
N VAL A 44 -9.01 2.28 -11.16
CA VAL A 44 -8.25 1.55 -12.19
C VAL A 44 -7.10 0.77 -11.55
N GLY A 45 -6.31 1.41 -10.69
CA GLY A 45 -5.19 0.74 -10.01
C GLY A 45 -5.64 -0.41 -9.09
N GLY A 46 -6.68 -0.18 -8.29
CA GLY A 46 -7.27 -1.18 -7.40
C GLY A 46 -7.87 -2.36 -8.15
N SER A 47 -8.62 -2.10 -9.23
CA SER A 47 -9.20 -3.15 -10.08
C SER A 47 -8.13 -3.98 -10.79
N LEU A 48 -7.06 -3.35 -11.27
CA LEU A 48 -5.91 -4.05 -11.87
C LEU A 48 -5.23 -4.99 -10.86
N LEU A 49 -5.06 -4.53 -9.62
CA LEU A 49 -4.49 -5.36 -8.55
C LEU A 49 -5.38 -6.58 -8.25
N LEU A 50 -6.69 -6.36 -8.11
CA LEU A 50 -7.65 -7.45 -7.90
C LEU A 50 -7.67 -8.44 -9.07
N ALA A 51 -7.62 -7.94 -10.31
CA ALA A 51 -7.53 -8.78 -11.50
C ALA A 51 -6.24 -9.63 -11.49
N GLY A 52 -5.10 -9.05 -11.08
CA GLY A 52 -3.84 -9.77 -10.92
C GLY A 52 -3.92 -10.88 -9.86
N ILE A 53 -4.54 -10.61 -8.71
CA ILE A 53 -4.74 -11.60 -7.64
C ILE A 53 -5.66 -12.73 -8.12
N LEU A 54 -6.76 -12.40 -8.79
CA LEU A 54 -7.71 -13.38 -9.33
C LEU A 54 -7.06 -14.25 -10.41
N PHE A 55 -6.33 -13.64 -11.33
CA PHE A 55 -5.56 -14.33 -12.36
C PHE A 55 -4.60 -15.32 -11.70
N TRP A 56 -3.77 -14.85 -10.76
CA TRP A 56 -2.87 -15.72 -10.01
C TRP A 56 -3.61 -16.89 -9.35
N GLY A 57 -4.75 -16.65 -8.69
CA GLY A 57 -5.56 -17.68 -8.04
C GLY A 57 -6.06 -18.76 -9.01
N ILE A 58 -6.50 -18.37 -10.21
CA ILE A 58 -6.94 -19.29 -11.26
C ILE A 58 -5.78 -20.18 -11.75
N PHE A 59 -4.63 -19.58 -12.04
CA PHE A 59 -3.44 -20.32 -12.49
C PHE A 59 -2.87 -21.20 -11.39
N HIS A 60 -2.81 -20.72 -10.16
CA HIS A 60 -2.37 -21.49 -8.99
C HIS A 60 -3.25 -22.74 -8.80
N ARG A 61 -4.57 -22.59 -8.86
CA ARG A 61 -5.50 -23.72 -8.77
C ARG A 61 -5.32 -24.72 -9.92
N ARG A 62 -5.04 -24.25 -11.13
CA ARG A 62 -4.75 -25.11 -12.28
C ARG A 62 -3.41 -25.83 -12.13
N ALA A 63 -2.41 -25.18 -11.54
CA ALA A 63 -1.10 -25.75 -11.26
C ALA A 63 -1.15 -26.82 -10.18
N ILE A 64 -1.88 -26.60 -9.09
CA ILE A 64 -2.12 -27.61 -8.03
C ILE A 64 -2.75 -28.86 -8.64
N ARG A 65 -3.80 -28.71 -9.47
CA ARG A 65 -4.45 -29.84 -10.16
C ARG A 65 -3.51 -30.62 -11.09
N ARG A 66 -2.45 -29.98 -11.57
CA ARG A 66 -1.43 -30.59 -12.44
C ARG A 66 -0.16 -30.99 -11.69
N ASN A 67 -0.18 -30.98 -10.35
CA ASN A 67 0.96 -31.26 -9.47
C ASN A 67 2.24 -30.47 -9.80
N SER A 68 2.07 -29.22 -10.27
CA SER A 68 3.17 -28.34 -10.64
C SER A 68 3.50 -27.40 -9.48
N ALA A 69 4.67 -27.58 -8.86
CA ALA A 69 5.12 -26.78 -7.72
C ALA A 69 5.52 -25.32 -8.07
N ARG A 70 5.48 -24.95 -9.36
CA ARG A 70 6.05 -23.68 -9.86
C ARG A 70 5.34 -22.42 -9.35
N PHE A 71 4.07 -22.51 -8.94
CA PHE A 71 3.26 -21.35 -8.53
C PHE A 71 3.15 -21.16 -7.01
N SER A 72 3.74 -22.06 -6.21
CA SER A 72 3.64 -22.00 -4.74
C SER A 72 4.44 -20.86 -4.10
N PHE A 73 5.24 -20.12 -4.88
CA PHE A 73 6.19 -19.15 -4.34
C PHE A 73 5.53 -17.91 -3.73
N LEU A 74 4.41 -17.43 -4.31
CA LEU A 74 3.73 -16.20 -3.89
C LEU A 74 2.81 -16.37 -2.67
N SER A 75 2.31 -17.58 -2.42
CA SER A 75 1.45 -17.89 -1.25
C SER A 75 2.21 -18.65 -0.17
N GLY A 76 3.54 -18.67 -0.23
CA GLY A 76 4.38 -19.28 0.80
C GLY A 76 4.52 -18.38 2.02
N HIS A 77 4.59 -18.99 3.21
CA HIS A 77 4.84 -18.27 4.47
C HIS A 77 6.09 -17.38 4.41
N ILE A 78 7.12 -17.78 3.65
CA ILE A 78 8.35 -17.01 3.46
C ILE A 78 8.10 -15.70 2.71
N ALA A 79 7.25 -15.70 1.68
CA ALA A 79 6.90 -14.48 0.95
C ALA A 79 6.18 -13.48 1.87
N THR A 80 5.26 -13.97 2.70
CA THR A 80 4.56 -13.16 3.71
C THR A 80 5.52 -12.58 4.76
N LEU A 81 6.42 -13.41 5.32
CA LEU A 81 7.37 -12.96 6.34
C LEU A 81 8.33 -11.92 5.78
N THR A 82 8.85 -12.13 4.57
CA THR A 82 9.78 -11.18 3.93
C THR A 82 9.07 -9.88 3.53
N SER A 83 7.83 -9.93 3.03
CA SER A 83 7.05 -8.72 2.73
C SER A 83 6.71 -7.90 3.97
N ILE A 84 6.25 -8.55 5.04
CA ILE A 84 5.95 -7.89 6.31
C ILE A 84 7.24 -7.32 6.91
N GLY A 85 8.33 -8.09 6.92
CA GLY A 85 9.62 -7.64 7.44
C GLY A 85 10.16 -6.42 6.69
N GLY A 86 10.06 -6.40 5.37
CA GLY A 86 10.46 -5.24 4.55
C GLY A 86 9.63 -3.99 4.86
N LEU A 87 8.31 -4.13 4.95
CA LEU A 87 7.44 -3.00 5.26
C LEU A 87 7.62 -2.50 6.70
N LEU A 88 7.81 -3.40 7.66
CA LEU A 88 8.11 -3.05 9.06
C LEU A 88 9.44 -2.30 9.17
N LEU A 89 10.47 -2.73 8.45
CA LEU A 89 11.75 -2.02 8.42
C LEU A 89 11.56 -0.58 7.90
N LEU A 90 10.78 -0.39 6.83
CA LEU A 90 10.43 0.95 6.36
C LEU A 90 9.61 1.74 7.38
N ALA A 91 8.67 1.10 8.09
CA ALA A 91 7.87 1.73 9.12
C ALA A 91 8.71 2.20 10.32
N VAL A 92 9.72 1.42 10.72
CA VAL A 92 10.68 1.82 11.75
C VAL A 92 11.48 3.04 11.28
N ILE A 93 12.00 3.03 10.06
CA ILE A 93 12.71 4.20 9.49
C ILE A 93 11.78 5.42 9.44
N MET A 94 10.52 5.22 9.03
CA MET A 94 9.51 6.27 8.98
C MET A 94 9.23 6.86 10.37
N GLY A 95 9.18 6.03 11.41
CA GLY A 95 8.99 6.48 12.80
C GLY A 95 10.20 7.20 13.40
N LEU A 96 11.42 6.89 12.93
CA LEU A 96 12.66 7.54 13.35
C LEU A 96 12.98 8.82 12.58
N THR A 97 12.27 9.07 11.47
CA THR A 97 12.50 10.24 10.61
C THR A 97 11.34 11.23 10.71
N LYS A 98 11.65 12.53 10.68
CA LYS A 98 10.62 13.57 10.71
C LYS A 98 9.80 13.53 9.42
N GLN A 99 8.53 13.16 9.53
CA GLN A 99 7.58 13.17 8.42
C GLN A 99 7.02 14.58 8.22
N ILE A 100 7.18 15.13 7.01
CA ILE A 100 6.61 16.40 6.55
C ILE A 100 5.70 16.16 5.35
N PRO A 101 4.67 17.01 5.14
CA PRO A 101 3.86 16.95 3.93
C PRO A 101 4.73 17.12 2.68
N ALA A 102 4.50 16.28 1.67
CA ALA A 102 5.28 16.29 0.43
C ALA A 102 5.26 17.66 -0.28
N GLU A 103 4.19 18.44 -0.10
CA GLU A 103 4.05 19.79 -0.66
C GLU A 103 5.01 20.81 -0.04
N MET A 104 5.23 20.73 1.28
CA MET A 104 6.20 21.58 2.01
C MET A 104 7.65 21.17 1.72
N GLY A 105 7.83 19.96 1.18
CA GLY A 105 9.10 19.42 0.74
C GLY A 105 9.67 20.06 -0.53
N ARG A 106 8.79 20.53 -1.44
CA ARG A 106 9.14 21.02 -2.78
C ARG A 106 10.01 22.28 -2.70
N GLY A 107 11.33 22.09 -2.62
CA GLY A 107 12.33 23.16 -2.51
C GLY A 107 13.51 22.82 -1.60
N LEU A 108 13.38 21.80 -0.76
CA LEU A 108 14.47 21.31 0.10
C LEU A 108 15.45 20.48 -0.74
N GLN A 109 16.66 21.01 -0.94
CA GLN A 109 17.72 20.35 -1.73
C GLN A 109 18.48 19.26 -0.97
N HIS A 110 18.17 19.05 0.32
CA HIS A 110 18.89 18.10 1.16
C HIS A 110 18.72 16.66 0.65
N PRO A 111 19.77 15.81 0.64
CA PRO A 111 19.70 14.44 0.11
C PRO A 111 18.61 13.58 0.79
N ILE A 112 18.36 13.79 2.09
CA ILE A 112 17.27 13.13 2.83
C ILE A 112 15.90 13.41 2.19
N HIS A 113 15.69 14.63 1.68
CA HIS A 113 14.45 15.01 1.01
C HIS A 113 14.36 14.39 -0.40
N ARG A 114 15.47 14.39 -1.16
CA ARG A 114 15.54 13.75 -2.48
C ARG A 114 15.27 12.24 -2.41
N LEU A 115 15.76 11.57 -1.37
CA LEU A 115 15.50 10.15 -1.12
C LEU A 115 14.07 9.87 -0.66
N GLY A 116 13.24 10.88 -0.37
CA GLY A 116 11.86 10.69 0.08
C GLY A 116 11.70 10.28 1.55
N LEU A 117 12.79 10.25 2.34
CA LEU A 117 12.76 9.85 3.76
C LEU A 117 11.90 10.78 4.64
N SER A 118 11.77 12.04 4.23
CA SER A 118 10.94 13.03 4.91
C SER A 118 9.45 12.93 4.56
N SER A 119 9.07 12.19 3.53
CA SER A 119 7.68 12.00 3.10
C SER A 119 7.50 10.56 2.57
N MET A 120 7.75 9.58 3.44
CA MET A 120 7.89 8.17 3.00
C MET A 120 6.60 7.58 2.44
N LEU A 121 5.42 8.04 2.89
CA LEU A 121 4.13 7.60 2.34
C LEU A 121 3.93 8.01 0.87
N SER A 122 4.60 9.07 0.43
CA SER A 122 4.59 9.52 -0.97
C SER A 122 5.77 8.98 -1.78
N ALA A 123 6.58 8.09 -1.21
CA ALA A 123 7.77 7.56 -1.86
C ALA A 123 7.49 6.25 -2.61
N TRP A 124 8.14 6.06 -3.76
CA TRP A 124 7.92 4.90 -4.62
C TRP A 124 8.30 3.58 -3.99
N TYR A 125 9.41 3.50 -3.25
CA TYR A 125 9.81 2.27 -2.57
C TYR A 125 8.79 1.82 -1.52
N PHE A 126 8.17 2.76 -0.81
CA PHE A 126 7.11 2.43 0.15
C PHE A 126 5.88 1.90 -0.58
N LEU A 127 5.43 2.59 -1.63
CA LEU A 127 4.27 2.17 -2.42
C LEU A 127 4.48 0.77 -3.03
N LEU A 128 5.64 0.51 -3.63
CA LEU A 128 5.92 -0.79 -4.24
C LEU A 128 5.94 -1.93 -3.21
N LEU A 129 6.59 -1.72 -2.06
CA LEU A 129 6.61 -2.72 -0.98
C LEU A 129 5.21 -2.94 -0.39
N TYR A 130 4.43 -1.87 -0.24
CA TYR A 130 3.04 -1.95 0.21
C TYR A 130 2.17 -2.72 -0.80
N LEU A 131 2.28 -2.42 -2.09
CA LEU A 131 1.58 -3.15 -3.16
C LEU A 131 1.99 -4.62 -3.20
N TYR A 132 3.27 -4.91 -3.02
CA TYR A 132 3.76 -6.29 -2.96
C TYR A 132 3.21 -7.04 -1.75
N LEU A 133 3.20 -6.44 -0.55
CA LEU A 133 2.56 -7.00 0.63
C LEU A 133 1.07 -7.27 0.36
N LEU A 134 0.37 -6.30 -0.22
CA LEU A 134 -1.06 -6.41 -0.53
C LEU A 134 -1.33 -7.51 -1.55
N PHE A 135 -0.46 -7.66 -2.55
CA PHE A 135 -0.53 -8.73 -3.54
C PHE A 135 -0.29 -10.11 -2.92
N VAL A 136 0.76 -10.28 -2.12
CA VAL A 136 1.06 -11.53 -1.39
C VAL A 136 -0.08 -11.88 -0.43
N LEU A 137 -0.58 -10.90 0.33
CA LEU A 137 -1.69 -11.09 1.24
C LEU A 137 -2.96 -11.49 0.48
N GLY A 138 -3.27 -10.85 -0.64
CA GLY A 138 -4.40 -11.22 -1.50
C GLY A 138 -4.29 -12.63 -2.07
N CYS A 139 -3.08 -13.05 -2.46
CA CYS A 139 -2.80 -14.42 -2.89
C CYS A 139 -3.07 -15.42 -1.77
N VAL A 140 -2.55 -15.18 -0.56
CA VAL A 140 -2.76 -16.02 0.63
C VAL A 140 -4.25 -16.08 1.00
N THR A 141 -4.95 -14.94 1.01
CA THR A 141 -6.38 -14.86 1.29
C THR A 141 -7.20 -15.66 0.29
N THR A 142 -6.89 -15.54 -1.00
CA THR A 142 -7.56 -16.30 -2.08
C THR A 142 -7.32 -17.80 -1.91
N ASP A 143 -6.08 -18.19 -1.65
CA ASP A 143 -5.70 -19.59 -1.48
C ASP A 143 -6.35 -20.22 -0.23
N ARG A 144 -6.50 -19.43 0.84
CA ARG A 144 -7.21 -19.84 2.06
C ARG A 144 -8.72 -19.94 1.84
N LEU A 145 -9.31 -18.98 1.13
CA LEU A 145 -10.74 -19.00 0.79
C LEU A 145 -11.09 -20.24 -0.07
N MET A 146 -10.20 -20.63 -1.00
CA MET A 146 -10.37 -21.82 -1.82
C MET A 146 -10.26 -23.14 -1.05
N ARG A 147 -9.58 -23.17 0.10
CA ARG A 147 -9.41 -24.35 0.96
C ARG A 147 -10.31 -24.35 2.19
N LEU A 148 -11.19 -23.36 2.31
CA LEU A 148 -12.10 -23.21 3.44
C LEU A 148 -12.98 -24.46 3.57
N LYS A 149 -12.89 -25.12 4.72
CA LYS A 149 -13.92 -26.07 5.19
C LYS A 149 -14.90 -25.26 6.03
N LEU A 150 -16.20 -25.52 5.89
CA LEU A 150 -17.29 -24.81 6.61
C LEU A 150 -17.32 -25.18 8.10
N ASN A 151 -16.21 -24.92 8.80
CA ASN A 151 -16.03 -25.11 10.23
C ASN A 151 -15.79 -23.74 10.87
N LEU A 152 -16.35 -23.49 12.06
CA LEU A 152 -16.30 -22.18 12.73
C LEU A 152 -14.86 -21.68 12.96
N ARG A 153 -13.94 -22.57 13.33
CA ARG A 153 -12.52 -22.24 13.55
C ARG A 153 -11.82 -21.82 12.26
N ASP A 154 -12.07 -22.51 11.17
CA ASP A 154 -11.49 -22.17 9.86
C ASP A 154 -12.11 -20.87 9.33
N GLY A 155 -13.41 -20.68 9.50
CA GLY A 155 -14.12 -19.46 9.16
C GLY A 155 -13.54 -18.22 9.84
N ALA A 156 -13.32 -18.26 11.17
CA ALA A 156 -12.74 -17.14 11.91
C ALA A 156 -11.31 -16.81 11.44
N PHE A 157 -10.50 -17.83 11.16
CA PHE A 157 -9.15 -17.63 10.65
C PHE A 157 -9.14 -17.00 9.25
N VAL A 158 -10.03 -17.45 8.35
CA VAL A 158 -10.17 -16.85 7.01
C VAL A 158 -10.69 -15.42 7.10
N MET A 159 -11.66 -15.17 7.98
CA MET A 159 -12.21 -13.83 8.21
C MET A 159 -11.13 -12.84 8.63
N ASN A 160 -10.16 -13.25 9.46
CA ASN A 160 -9.04 -12.39 9.83
C ASN A 160 -8.17 -11.98 8.62
N HIS A 161 -7.84 -12.93 7.75
CA HIS A 161 -7.04 -12.63 6.54
C HIS A 161 -7.82 -11.78 5.53
N VAL A 162 -9.11 -12.06 5.35
CA VAL A 162 -10.00 -11.25 4.50
C VAL A 162 -10.14 -9.85 5.07
N GLY A 163 -10.40 -9.71 6.37
CA GLY A 163 -10.55 -8.44 7.06
C GLY A 163 -9.28 -7.59 6.96
N LEU A 164 -8.11 -8.19 7.20
CA LEU A 164 -6.83 -7.50 7.05
C LEU A 164 -6.59 -7.05 5.60
N PHE A 165 -6.89 -7.92 4.62
CA PHE A 165 -6.75 -7.56 3.21
C PHE A 165 -7.67 -6.40 2.82
N VAL A 166 -8.95 -6.48 3.20
CA VAL A 166 -9.96 -5.44 2.94
C VAL A 166 -9.55 -4.12 3.58
N ALA A 167 -9.13 -4.14 4.86
CA ALA A 167 -8.70 -2.93 5.57
C ALA A 167 -7.51 -2.24 4.89
N LEU A 168 -6.49 -3.00 4.49
CA LEU A 168 -5.31 -2.45 3.81
C LEU A 168 -5.65 -1.99 2.37
N PHE A 169 -6.43 -2.77 1.63
CA PHE A 169 -6.80 -2.47 0.26
C PHE A 169 -7.62 -1.18 0.16
N PHE A 170 -8.70 -1.07 0.94
CA PHE A 170 -9.52 0.14 0.94
C PHE A 170 -8.81 1.32 1.61
N GLY A 171 -7.94 1.08 2.58
CA GLY A 171 -7.07 2.11 3.15
C GLY A 171 -6.19 2.76 2.09
N LEU A 172 -5.57 1.96 1.20
CA LEU A 172 -4.76 2.46 0.10
C LEU A 172 -5.60 3.23 -0.94
N MET A 173 -6.76 2.69 -1.32
CA MET A 173 -7.62 3.34 -2.33
C MET A 173 -8.23 4.66 -1.85
N SER A 174 -8.65 4.70 -0.58
CA SER A 174 -9.31 5.86 0.03
C SER A 174 -8.34 6.99 0.37
N SER A 175 -7.08 6.65 0.69
CA SER A 175 -6.01 7.58 1.08
C SER A 175 -5.92 8.83 0.19
N ALA A 176 -6.06 8.69 -1.13
CA ALA A 176 -5.91 9.80 -2.08
C ALA A 176 -7.13 10.76 -2.13
N ASP A 177 -8.30 10.30 -1.68
CA ASP A 177 -9.56 11.05 -1.77
C ASP A 177 -9.94 11.77 -0.47
N ILE A 178 -9.14 11.61 0.59
CA ILE A 178 -9.37 12.30 1.87
C ILE A 178 -9.24 13.81 1.68
N ARG A 179 -10.29 14.56 2.07
CA ARG A 179 -10.30 16.02 2.13
C ARG A 179 -10.32 16.50 3.57
N GLN A 180 -9.39 17.37 3.91
CA GLN A 180 -9.29 17.96 5.24
C GLN A 180 -9.77 19.40 5.18
N TYR A 181 -10.78 19.72 5.98
CA TYR A 181 -11.28 21.08 6.15
C TYR A 181 -10.88 21.58 7.53
N ARG A 182 -10.28 22.77 7.60
CA ARG A 182 -10.03 23.47 8.86
C ARG A 182 -11.11 24.51 9.05
N MET A 183 -11.81 24.45 10.17
CA MET A 183 -12.74 25.50 10.59
C MET A 183 -12.01 26.44 11.54
N GLN A 184 -12.10 27.74 11.29
CA GLN A 184 -11.61 28.77 12.21
C GLN A 184 -12.82 29.41 12.88
N VAL A 185 -12.80 29.47 14.22
CA VAL A 185 -13.81 30.17 15.00
C VAL A 185 -13.21 31.52 15.39
N TYR A 186 -13.81 32.60 14.91
CA TYR A 186 -13.43 33.95 15.30
C TYR A 186 -14.24 34.33 16.54
N SER A 187 -13.58 34.46 17.68
CA SER A 187 -14.23 34.87 18.93
C SER A 187 -14.63 36.34 18.95
N ASP A 188 -14.09 37.14 18.03
CA ASP A 188 -14.30 38.59 17.96
C ASP A 188 -15.43 39.00 17.01
N SER A 189 -16.10 38.05 16.34
CA SER A 189 -17.23 38.34 15.46
C SER A 189 -18.56 38.29 16.21
N ASP A 190 -19.43 39.29 15.96
CA ASP A 190 -20.78 39.42 16.55
C ASP A 190 -21.67 38.18 16.34
N TYR A 191 -21.36 37.37 15.31
CA TYR A 191 -21.99 36.09 15.04
C TYR A 191 -20.92 35.00 14.83
N PRO A 192 -20.95 33.88 15.58
CA PRO A 192 -20.01 32.79 15.36
C PRO A 192 -20.31 32.11 14.02
N GLU A 193 -19.45 32.32 13.01
CA GLU A 193 -19.54 31.66 11.72
C GLU A 193 -18.61 30.44 11.60
N TRP A 194 -19.14 29.34 11.07
CA TRP A 194 -18.39 28.12 10.81
C TRP A 194 -18.04 28.05 9.33
N ARG A 195 -16.91 28.63 8.93
CA ARG A 195 -16.43 28.55 7.55
C ARG A 195 -15.31 27.52 7.44
N GLY A 196 -15.57 26.45 6.69
CA GLY A 196 -14.56 25.44 6.36
C GLY A 196 -13.62 25.95 5.28
N ILE A 197 -12.32 25.95 5.55
CA ILE A 197 -11.28 26.18 4.56
C ILE A 197 -10.72 24.81 4.17
N ASP A 198 -10.79 24.46 2.89
CA ASP A 198 -10.14 23.27 2.36
C ASP A 198 -8.62 23.41 2.52
N GLN A 199 -7.98 22.50 3.26
CA GLN A 199 -6.54 22.57 3.50
C GLN A 199 -5.71 22.40 2.22
N ARG A 200 -6.24 21.70 1.22
CA ARG A 200 -5.55 21.42 -0.05
C ARG A 200 -5.64 22.59 -1.02
N THR A 201 -6.82 23.17 -1.16
CA THR A 201 -7.04 24.29 -2.11
C THR A 201 -6.94 25.67 -1.47
N LYS A 202 -6.94 25.75 -0.14
CA LYS A 202 -7.07 26.98 0.66
C LYS A 202 -8.29 27.82 0.30
N LYS A 203 -9.29 27.21 -0.36
CA LYS A 203 -10.54 27.86 -0.73
C LYS A 203 -11.58 27.62 0.35
N TRP A 204 -12.48 28.58 0.49
CA TRP A 204 -13.69 28.42 1.30
C TRP A 204 -14.57 27.32 0.71
N TRP A 205 -15.20 26.55 1.59
CA TRP A 205 -16.30 25.69 1.20
C TRP A 205 -17.45 26.57 0.73
N ASN A 206 -17.61 26.68 -0.59
CA ASN A 206 -18.81 27.24 -1.18
C ASN A 206 -19.86 26.13 -1.17
N SER A 207 -20.83 26.22 -0.26
CA SER A 207 -22.04 25.40 -0.34
C SER A 207 -22.73 25.67 -1.70
N PRO A 208 -23.24 24.64 -2.40
CA PRO A 208 -24.15 24.85 -3.52
C PRO A 208 -25.43 25.57 -3.08
#